data_AF-A0A2S8GN76-F1
#
_entry.id   AF-A0A2S8GN76-F1
#
_cell.length_a   1.000
_cell.length_b   1.000
_cell.length_c   1.000
_cell.angle_alpha   90.00
_cell.angle_beta   90.00
_cell.angle_gamma   90.00
#
_symmetry.space_group_name_H-M   'P 1'
#
loop_
_entity.id
_entity.type
_entity.pdbx_description
1 polymer ?
#
loop_
_entity_poly.entity_id
_entity_poly.type
_entity_poly.pdbx_seq_one_letter_code
_entity_poly.pdbx_strand_id
1 'polypeptide(L)'
;MYLKIGDYTHEIGGPQLAITQRPVLSEGGVPLAQIHAWQIQGIVTGSGQSDLDGKIADLLEAYRQTNFDATLLLSDGVTPSQHRLRSQDAVGGVRVASGPDFPEGKGAEYATRRTFAVTLEAEIPVSAAETALLHFRETLSLFGGDRRIAWTETKQGPPRAQVTRRQSVYHAVQSGQAVGYLGYPSFPGFLFPPQYAIEAPRLTYGGGRRRASGDFTDFSLSWEVRYQADRPLAGLPHFG
;
A
#
# COMPACT_ATOMS: atom_id res chain seq x y z
N MET A 1 4.23 30.49 16.56
CA MET A 1 4.47 29.25 15.81
C MET A 1 4.52 29.60 14.35
N TYR A 2 5.37 28.91 13.57
CA TYR A 2 5.51 29.12 12.13
C TYR A 2 5.23 27.82 11.41
N LEU A 3 4.61 27.87 10.23
CA LEU A 3 4.49 26.72 9.35
C LEU A 3 5.56 26.83 8.26
N LYS A 4 6.40 25.81 8.13
CA LYS A 4 7.43 25.71 7.09
C LYS A 4 7.10 24.57 6.13
N ILE A 5 7.13 24.86 4.83
CA ILE A 5 6.85 23.94 3.71
C ILE A 5 8.08 23.96 2.79
N GLY A 6 8.87 22.89 2.79
CA GLY A 6 10.18 22.89 2.13
C GLY A 6 11.03 24.03 2.69
N ASP A 7 11.48 24.94 1.83
CA ASP A 7 12.22 26.14 2.23
C ASP A 7 11.33 27.35 2.53
N TYR A 8 10.06 27.32 2.12
CA TYR A 8 9.11 28.41 2.34
C TYR A 8 8.59 28.43 3.78
N THR A 9 8.59 29.61 4.41
CA THR A 9 8.06 29.79 5.76
C THR A 9 6.91 30.79 5.74
N HIS A 10 5.73 30.36 6.19
CA HIS A 10 4.56 31.22 6.33
C HIS A 10 4.78 32.29 7.39
N GLU A 11 4.11 33.44 7.23
CA GLU A 11 4.12 34.53 8.21
C GLU A 11 3.61 34.07 9.59
N ILE A 12 4.17 34.65 10.66
CA ILE A 12 3.79 34.30 12.03
C ILE A 12 2.29 34.55 12.27
N GLY A 13 1.60 33.52 12.77
CA GLY A 13 0.16 33.60 13.05
C GLY A 13 -0.73 33.71 11.80
N GLY A 14 -0.17 33.61 10.59
CA GLY A 14 -0.92 33.63 9.34
C GLY A 14 -1.74 32.35 9.10
N PRO A 15 -1.11 31.15 9.15
CA PRO A 15 -1.81 29.90 8.90
C PRO A 15 -2.39 29.28 10.18
N GLN A 16 -3.63 28.82 10.07
CA GLN A 16 -4.30 27.87 10.94
C GLN A 16 -4.05 26.45 10.41
N LEU A 17 -3.79 25.52 11.31
CA LEU A 17 -3.45 24.13 10.98
C LEU A 17 -4.35 23.18 11.76
N ALA A 18 -5.07 22.32 11.04
CA ALA A 18 -5.77 21.17 11.61
C ALA A 18 -5.07 19.89 11.15
N ILE A 19 -4.76 18.99 12.07
CA ILE A 19 -4.08 17.72 11.79
C ILE A 19 -5.04 16.58 12.09
N THR A 20 -5.22 15.69 11.12
CA THR A 20 -6.00 14.45 11.30
C THR A 20 -5.16 13.24 10.91
N GLN A 21 -5.45 12.10 11.52
CA GLN A 21 -4.79 10.83 11.26
C GLN A 21 -5.84 9.75 11.08
N ARG A 22 -5.67 8.90 10.07
CA ARG A 22 -6.54 7.72 9.87
C ARG A 22 -5.71 6.50 9.47
N PRO A 23 -6.04 5.30 9.98
CA PRO A 23 -5.32 4.09 9.61
C PRO A 23 -5.66 3.66 8.17
N VAL A 24 -4.67 3.07 7.50
CA VAL A 24 -4.82 2.27 6.30
C VAL A 24 -4.74 0.81 6.74
N LEU A 25 -5.79 0.04 6.47
CA LEU A 25 -5.88 -1.37 6.87
C LEU A 25 -5.71 -2.29 5.67
N SER A 26 -5.14 -3.46 5.90
CA SER A 26 -5.18 -4.57 4.94
C SER A 26 -6.59 -5.15 4.83
N GLU A 27 -6.80 -6.08 3.88
CA GLU A 27 -8.07 -6.82 3.77
C GLU A 27 -8.41 -7.58 5.06
N GLY A 28 -7.39 -8.04 5.79
CA GLY A 28 -7.54 -8.69 7.10
C GLY A 28 -7.72 -7.73 8.28
N GLY A 29 -7.80 -6.42 8.05
CA GLY A 29 -7.97 -5.42 9.11
C GLY A 29 -6.68 -5.07 9.88
N VAL A 30 -5.51 -5.51 9.40
CA VAL A 30 -4.22 -5.20 10.03
C VAL A 30 -3.76 -3.79 9.61
N PRO A 31 -3.35 -2.91 10.53
CA PRO A 31 -2.86 -1.58 10.18
C PRO A 31 -1.53 -1.64 9.44
N LEU A 32 -1.46 -0.96 8.30
CA LEU A 32 -0.32 -0.90 7.39
C LEU A 32 0.41 0.45 7.47
N ALA A 33 -0.38 1.51 7.52
CA ALA A 33 0.09 2.88 7.53
C ALA A 33 -0.94 3.79 8.20
N GLN A 34 -0.55 5.04 8.45
CA GLN A 34 -1.43 6.12 8.85
C GLN A 34 -1.38 7.21 7.80
N ILE A 35 -2.54 7.63 7.30
CA ILE A 35 -2.64 8.82 6.48
C ILE A 35 -2.74 10.00 7.42
N HIS A 36 -1.73 10.87 7.38
CA HIS A 36 -1.71 12.15 8.06
C HIS A 36 -2.20 13.20 7.07
N ALA A 37 -3.28 13.89 7.42
CA ALA A 37 -3.80 15.00 6.62
C ALA A 37 -3.69 16.31 7.40
N TRP A 38 -3.02 17.29 6.79
CA TRP A 38 -2.85 18.64 7.32
C TRP A 38 -3.71 19.59 6.52
N GLN A 39 -4.74 20.15 7.17
CA GLN A 39 -5.62 21.15 6.60
C GLN A 39 -5.10 22.51 7.02
N ILE A 40 -4.65 23.29 6.05
CA ILE A 40 -4.02 24.58 6.27
C ILE A 40 -4.93 25.64 5.67
N GLN A 41 -5.28 26.64 6.47
CA GLN A 41 -6.01 27.82 6.02
C GLN A 41 -5.31 29.06 6.54
N GLY A 42 -5.17 30.10 5.73
CA GLY A 42 -4.46 31.29 6.18
C GLY A 42 -4.69 32.48 5.29
N ILE A 43 -3.98 33.56 5.63
CA ILE A 43 -4.02 34.81 4.88
C ILE A 43 -2.59 35.17 4.51
N VAL A 44 -2.34 35.39 3.21
CA VAL A 44 -1.13 36.04 2.73
C VAL A 44 -1.37 37.55 2.76
N THR A 45 -0.48 38.33 3.36
CA THR A 45 -0.61 39.79 3.42
C THR A 45 0.48 40.48 2.61
N GLY A 46 0.17 41.64 2.02
CA GLY A 46 1.13 42.43 1.25
C GLY A 46 0.96 43.93 1.51
N SER A 47 2.06 44.66 1.42
CA SER A 47 2.10 46.14 1.53
C SER A 47 1.39 46.84 0.35
N GLY A 48 1.10 46.11 -0.72
CA GLY A 48 0.29 46.51 -1.86
C GLY A 48 0.14 45.33 -2.83
N GLN A 49 -0.56 45.57 -3.94
CA GLN A 49 -0.92 44.49 -4.87
C GLN A 49 0.30 43.77 -5.48
N SER A 50 1.37 44.51 -5.82
CA SER A 50 2.59 43.90 -6.38
C SER A 50 3.33 43.00 -5.39
N ASP A 51 3.40 43.39 -4.12
CA ASP A 51 4.03 42.59 -3.05
C ASP A 51 3.18 41.35 -2.74
N LEU A 52 1.85 41.53 -2.69
CA LEU A 52 0.92 40.42 -2.51
C LEU A 52 1.02 39.39 -3.63
N ASP A 53 1.12 39.82 -4.89
CA ASP A 53 1.25 38.94 -6.04
C ASP A 53 2.55 38.12 -5.99
N GLY A 54 3.67 38.75 -5.61
CA GLY A 54 4.94 38.05 -5.38
C GLY A 54 4.83 36.97 -4.29
N LYS A 55 4.22 37.30 -3.14
CA LYS A 55 4.02 36.32 -2.06
C LYS A 55 3.07 35.18 -2.43
N ILE A 56 2.06 35.45 -3.26
CA ILE A 56 1.18 34.41 -3.81
C ILE A 56 1.97 33.48 -4.72
N ALA A 57 2.82 34.03 -5.59
CA ALA A 57 3.68 33.23 -6.46
C ALA A 57 4.64 32.33 -5.65
N ASP A 58 5.28 32.87 -4.61
CA ASP A 58 6.16 32.11 -3.71
C ASP A 58 5.41 30.98 -3.00
N LEU A 59 4.20 31.24 -2.52
CA LEU A 59 3.34 30.24 -1.91
C LEU A 59 3.00 29.12 -2.91
N LEU A 60 2.56 29.48 -4.12
CA LEU A 60 2.21 28.52 -5.15
C LEU A 60 3.41 27.67 -5.56
N GLU A 61 4.59 28.26 -5.67
CA GLU A 61 5.81 27.54 -6.00
C GLU A 61 6.20 26.55 -4.91
N ALA A 62 6.12 26.94 -3.64
CA ALA A 62 6.40 26.06 -2.50
C ALA A 62 5.52 24.81 -2.50
N TYR A 63 4.22 24.96 -2.78
CA TYR A 63 3.27 23.84 -2.80
C TYR A 63 3.27 23.04 -4.12
N ARG A 64 3.95 23.52 -5.18
CA ARG A 64 4.16 22.73 -6.42
C ARG A 64 5.30 21.73 -6.30
N GLN A 65 6.19 21.93 -5.32
CA GLN A 65 7.30 21.01 -5.10
C GLN A 65 6.77 19.61 -4.76
N THR A 66 7.59 18.60 -5.08
CA THR A 66 7.35 17.22 -4.66
C THR A 66 8.37 16.84 -3.60
N ASN A 67 8.01 15.90 -2.74
CA ASN A 67 8.90 15.36 -1.70
C ASN A 67 9.47 16.43 -0.73
N PHE A 68 8.68 17.46 -0.42
CA PHE A 68 9.06 18.46 0.58
C PHE A 68 8.70 18.00 2.00
N ASP A 69 9.30 18.63 3.00
CA ASP A 69 8.92 18.46 4.40
C ASP A 69 7.93 19.56 4.82
N ALA A 70 6.92 19.20 5.60
CA ALA A 70 6.01 20.15 6.24
C ALA A 70 6.24 20.12 7.75
N THR A 71 6.66 21.24 8.34
CA THR A 71 7.04 21.32 9.75
C THR A 71 6.40 22.51 10.43
N LEU A 72 5.74 22.26 11.56
CA LEU A 72 5.33 23.32 12.48
C LEU A 72 6.52 23.64 13.39
N LEU A 73 7.02 24.87 13.32
CA LEU A 73 8.11 25.39 14.16
C LEU A 73 7.55 26.09 15.40
N LEU A 74 8.34 26.08 16.48
CA LEU A 74 8.07 26.80 17.72
C LEU A 74 8.11 28.32 17.49
N SER A 75 7.88 29.11 18.54
CA SER A 75 7.83 30.58 18.45
C SER A 75 9.17 31.23 18.06
N ASP A 76 10.27 30.51 18.14
CA ASP A 76 11.60 30.98 17.72
C ASP A 76 11.81 30.95 16.19
N GLY A 77 10.89 30.32 15.45
CA GLY A 77 10.97 30.22 13.98
C GLY A 77 12.07 29.30 13.47
N VAL A 78 12.71 28.52 14.35
CA VAL A 78 13.84 27.65 13.99
C VAL A 78 13.65 26.24 14.54
N THR A 79 13.15 26.09 15.78
CA THR A 79 13.02 24.78 16.42
C THR A 79 11.80 24.03 15.90
N PRO A 80 11.95 22.81 15.34
CA PRO A 80 10.82 21.97 14.97
C PRO A 80 9.99 21.53 16.18
N SER A 81 8.67 21.59 16.06
CA SER A 81 7.77 20.92 17.01
C SER A 81 7.67 19.42 16.72
N GLN A 82 6.83 18.73 17.50
CA GLN A 82 6.50 17.32 17.25
C GLN A 82 5.62 17.13 16.00
N HIS A 83 4.94 18.19 15.53
CA HIS A 83 4.13 18.15 14.33
C HIS A 83 5.01 18.40 13.11
N ARG A 84 5.41 17.30 12.47
CA ARG A 84 6.19 17.29 11.24
C ARG A 84 5.73 16.16 10.32
N LEU A 85 5.69 16.43 9.03
CA LEU A 85 5.61 15.44 7.96
C LEU A 85 6.94 15.50 7.21
N ARG A 86 7.69 14.41 7.28
CA ARG A 86 8.95 14.27 6.55
C ARG A 86 8.72 13.42 5.32
N SER A 87 9.21 13.86 4.18
CA SER A 87 9.04 13.10 2.94
C SER A 87 9.72 11.74 3.01
N GLN A 88 10.86 11.63 3.68
CA GLN A 88 11.58 10.35 3.87
C GLN A 88 10.84 9.34 4.75
N ASP A 89 9.92 9.80 5.61
CA ASP A 89 9.18 8.92 6.53
C ASP A 89 7.82 8.51 5.90
N ALA A 90 7.49 9.03 4.71
CA ALA A 90 6.21 8.84 4.05
C ALA A 90 6.36 8.04 2.75
N VAL A 91 5.54 7.01 2.60
CA VAL A 91 5.40 6.26 1.34
C VAL A 91 4.78 7.20 0.31
N GLY A 92 5.48 7.46 -0.79
CA GLY A 92 4.97 8.46 -1.73
C GLY A 92 5.39 9.90 -1.44
N GLY A 93 6.14 10.15 -0.36
CA GLY A 93 6.47 11.49 0.11
C GLY A 93 5.27 12.28 0.65
N VAL A 94 5.52 13.53 1.04
CA VAL A 94 4.44 14.48 1.34
C VAL A 94 3.93 15.07 0.03
N ARG A 95 2.60 15.11 -0.12
CA ARG A 95 1.93 15.64 -1.32
C ARG A 95 0.84 16.63 -0.97
N VAL A 96 0.54 17.52 -1.92
CA VAL A 96 -0.67 18.35 -1.88
C VAL A 96 -1.85 17.51 -2.37
N ALA A 97 -2.83 17.30 -1.49
CA ALA A 97 -4.07 16.59 -1.82
C ALA A 97 -5.12 17.53 -2.43
N SER A 98 -5.13 18.81 -2.03
CA SER A 98 -5.99 19.85 -2.62
C SER A 98 -5.39 21.25 -2.44
N GLY A 99 -5.68 22.17 -3.35
CA GLY A 99 -5.20 23.54 -3.35
C GLY A 99 -3.74 23.70 -3.85
N PRO A 100 -3.09 24.84 -3.55
CA PRO A 100 -3.62 26.00 -2.83
C PRO A 100 -4.79 26.67 -3.58
N ASP A 101 -5.93 26.78 -2.90
CA ASP A 101 -7.14 27.44 -3.38
C ASP A 101 -7.31 28.80 -2.70
N PHE A 102 -7.97 29.75 -3.36
CA PHE A 102 -8.25 31.08 -2.82
C PHE A 102 -9.77 31.33 -2.75
N PRO A 103 -10.46 30.78 -1.73
CA PRO A 103 -11.91 30.66 -1.71
C PRO A 103 -12.65 31.99 -1.51
N GLU A 104 -11.99 33.00 -0.95
CA GLU A 104 -12.59 34.31 -0.69
C GLU A 104 -12.37 35.28 -1.85
N GLY A 105 -13.34 36.15 -2.10
CA GLY A 105 -13.27 37.17 -3.17
C GLY A 105 -13.85 38.53 -2.78
N LYS A 106 -14.06 38.78 -1.49
CA LYS A 106 -14.76 39.96 -0.98
C LYS A 106 -13.84 40.87 -0.17
N GLY A 107 -14.15 42.17 -0.13
CA GLY A 107 -13.43 43.14 0.69
C GLY A 107 -12.01 43.42 0.15
N ALA A 108 -11.01 43.44 1.04
CA ALA A 108 -9.62 43.74 0.69
C ALA A 108 -8.86 42.59 -0.01
N GLU A 109 -9.57 41.56 -0.45
CA GLU A 109 -9.01 40.43 -1.19
C GLU A 109 -8.30 40.90 -2.47
N TYR A 110 -7.07 40.43 -2.65
CA TYR A 110 -6.17 40.79 -3.76
C TYR A 110 -5.71 42.27 -3.81
N ALA A 111 -6.06 43.08 -2.80
CA ALA A 111 -5.51 44.43 -2.65
C ALA A 111 -4.35 44.46 -1.64
N THR A 112 -4.57 43.94 -0.43
CA THR A 112 -3.57 43.87 0.65
C THR A 112 -3.52 42.51 1.34
N ARG A 113 -4.47 41.62 1.01
CA ARG A 113 -4.50 40.28 1.56
C ARG A 113 -5.10 39.26 0.60
N ARG A 114 -4.78 37.98 0.78
CA ARG A 114 -5.41 36.88 0.08
C ARG A 114 -5.61 35.67 0.99
N THR A 115 -6.86 35.23 1.14
CA THR A 115 -7.18 34.03 1.93
C THR A 115 -6.92 32.78 1.11
N PHE A 116 -6.18 31.81 1.66
CA PHE A 116 -5.85 30.54 1.00
C PHE A 116 -6.24 29.32 1.84
N ALA A 117 -6.45 28.20 1.16
CA ALA A 117 -6.65 26.89 1.75
C ALA A 117 -5.86 25.81 1.00
N VAL A 118 -5.23 24.89 1.71
CA VAL A 118 -4.46 23.78 1.12
C VAL A 118 -4.51 22.57 2.05
N THR A 119 -4.61 21.38 1.47
CA THR A 119 -4.55 20.13 2.22
C THR A 119 -3.31 19.35 1.82
N LEU A 120 -2.48 18.99 2.79
CA LEU A 120 -1.36 18.07 2.60
C LEU A 120 -1.74 16.68 3.07
N GLU A 121 -1.19 15.66 2.41
CA GLU A 121 -1.29 14.28 2.83
C GLU A 121 0.08 13.60 2.81
N ALA A 122 0.29 12.72 3.78
CA ALA A 122 1.42 11.80 3.84
C ALA A 122 0.95 10.43 4.36
N GLU A 123 1.41 9.35 3.73
CA GLU A 123 1.13 7.97 4.17
C GLU A 123 2.35 7.45 4.95
N ILE A 124 2.25 7.38 6.27
CA ILE A 124 3.35 7.00 7.16
C ILE A 124 3.20 5.52 7.54
N PRO A 125 4.14 4.63 7.18
CA PRO A 125 4.06 3.22 7.49
C PRO A 125 4.19 2.97 8.99
N VAL A 126 3.50 1.95 9.51
CA VAL A 126 3.73 1.49 10.90
C VAL A 126 5.02 0.65 10.99
N SER A 127 5.57 0.46 12.19
CA SER A 127 6.88 -0.17 12.44
C SER A 127 7.05 -1.63 11.96
N ALA A 128 6.02 -2.24 11.36
CA ALA A 128 6.04 -3.59 10.77
C ALA A 128 5.58 -3.62 9.29
N ALA A 129 5.53 -2.47 8.61
CA ALA A 129 5.00 -2.35 7.26
C ALA A 129 5.79 -3.13 6.18
N GLU A 130 7.09 -3.38 6.39
CA GLU A 130 7.94 -4.13 5.45
C GLU A 130 7.54 -5.59 5.30
N THR A 131 7.03 -6.20 6.36
CA THR A 131 6.56 -7.59 6.37
C THR A 131 5.03 -7.67 6.31
N ALA A 132 4.34 -6.54 6.24
CA ALA A 132 2.90 -6.50 6.27
C ALA A 132 2.30 -6.99 4.94
N LEU A 133 1.29 -7.86 5.05
CA LEU A 133 0.55 -8.40 3.92
C LEU A 133 -0.68 -7.53 3.62
N LEU A 134 -0.79 -7.10 2.36
CA LEU A 134 -2.00 -6.48 1.82
C LEU A 134 -3.08 -7.53 1.57
N HIS A 135 -2.66 -8.66 1.00
CA HIS A 135 -3.53 -9.76 0.59
C HIS A 135 -2.78 -11.09 0.74
N PHE A 136 -3.49 -12.14 1.15
CA PHE A 136 -2.99 -13.50 1.18
C PHE A 136 -4.11 -14.48 0.79
N ARG A 137 -3.83 -15.38 -0.14
CA ARG A 137 -4.72 -16.45 -0.52
C ARG A 137 -3.94 -17.70 -0.89
N GLU A 138 -4.32 -18.81 -0.30
CA GLU A 138 -3.79 -20.12 -0.64
C GLU A 138 -4.92 -21.11 -0.92
N THR A 139 -4.69 -22.04 -1.83
CA THR A 139 -5.60 -23.11 -2.22
C THR A 139 -4.84 -24.43 -2.23
N LEU A 140 -5.43 -25.45 -1.62
CA LEU A 140 -4.95 -26.82 -1.64
C LEU A 140 -5.97 -27.70 -2.39
N SER A 141 -5.54 -28.30 -3.50
CA SER A 141 -6.34 -29.28 -4.25
C SER A 141 -5.81 -30.68 -3.99
N LEU A 142 -6.68 -31.62 -3.62
CA LEU A 142 -6.35 -33.01 -3.33
C LEU A 142 -7.11 -33.93 -4.27
N PHE A 143 -6.44 -34.89 -4.89
CA PHE A 143 -7.08 -35.87 -5.78
C PHE A 143 -6.30 -37.18 -5.86
N GLY A 144 -6.92 -38.22 -6.42
CA GLY A 144 -6.37 -39.58 -6.45
C GLY A 144 -6.64 -40.34 -5.15
N GLY A 145 -5.88 -41.40 -4.89
CA GLY A 145 -6.06 -42.23 -3.69
C GLY A 145 -7.17 -43.28 -3.74
N ASP A 146 -8.12 -43.15 -4.67
CA ASP A 146 -9.20 -44.13 -4.88
C ASP A 146 -8.92 -45.04 -6.09
N ARG A 147 -9.78 -46.06 -6.29
CA ARG A 147 -9.74 -46.96 -7.44
C ARG A 147 -9.98 -46.21 -8.74
N ARG A 148 -9.22 -46.58 -9.78
CA ARG A 148 -9.43 -46.04 -11.14
C ARG A 148 -10.31 -46.99 -11.93
N ILE A 149 -11.44 -46.49 -12.41
CA ILE A 149 -12.38 -47.22 -13.26
C ILE A 149 -12.23 -46.71 -14.69
N ALA A 150 -12.10 -47.62 -15.65
CA ALA A 150 -12.21 -47.30 -17.08
C ALA A 150 -13.42 -48.03 -17.66
N TRP A 151 -14.17 -47.37 -18.53
CA TRP A 151 -15.26 -47.99 -19.27
C TRP A 151 -14.68 -48.60 -20.54
N THR A 152 -14.88 -49.90 -20.72
CA THR A 152 -14.39 -50.62 -21.89
C THR A 152 -15.57 -50.98 -22.77
N GLU A 153 -15.49 -50.62 -24.05
CA GLU A 153 -16.48 -50.97 -25.05
C GLU A 153 -16.52 -52.49 -25.24
N THR A 154 -17.73 -53.03 -25.33
CA THR A 154 -17.95 -54.46 -25.54
C THR A 154 -18.32 -54.74 -26.98
N LYS A 155 -17.91 -55.91 -27.51
CA LYS A 155 -18.22 -56.35 -28.88
C LYS A 155 -19.72 -56.30 -29.22
N GLN A 156 -20.59 -56.54 -28.24
CA GLN A 156 -22.04 -56.34 -28.31
C GLN A 156 -22.54 -55.86 -26.94
N GLY A 157 -23.41 -54.85 -26.93
CA GLY A 157 -24.01 -54.29 -25.70
C GLY A 157 -23.32 -53.02 -25.17
N PRO A 158 -23.81 -52.47 -24.05
CA PRO A 158 -23.29 -51.23 -23.49
C PRO A 158 -21.88 -51.42 -22.87
N PRO A 159 -21.05 -50.37 -22.83
CA PRO A 159 -19.75 -50.39 -22.17
C PRO A 159 -19.82 -50.91 -20.72
N ARG A 160 -18.79 -51.64 -20.30
CA ARG A 160 -18.69 -52.16 -18.92
C ARG A 160 -17.57 -51.47 -18.15
N ALA A 161 -17.82 -51.17 -16.87
CA ALA A 161 -16.83 -50.61 -15.97
C ALA A 161 -15.81 -51.67 -15.56
N GLN A 162 -14.52 -51.40 -15.78
CA GLN A 162 -13.40 -52.23 -15.35
C GLN A 162 -12.50 -51.44 -14.39
N VAL A 163 -12.18 -52.04 -13.25
CA VAL A 163 -11.20 -51.48 -12.32
C VAL A 163 -9.80 -51.69 -12.90
N THR A 164 -9.13 -50.60 -13.27
CA THR A 164 -7.78 -50.61 -13.86
C THR A 164 -6.68 -50.48 -12.80
N ARG A 165 -7.00 -49.86 -11.64
CA ARG A 165 -6.13 -49.75 -10.47
C ARG A 165 -6.96 -49.85 -9.20
N ARG A 166 -6.49 -50.65 -8.23
CA ARG A 166 -7.13 -50.77 -6.90
C ARG A 166 -6.97 -49.50 -6.06
N GLN A 167 -5.84 -48.82 -6.23
CA GLN A 167 -5.53 -47.56 -5.58
C GLN A 167 -4.68 -46.73 -6.53
N SER A 168 -5.10 -45.49 -6.77
CA SER A 168 -4.30 -44.51 -7.48
C SER A 168 -3.36 -43.79 -6.52
N VAL A 169 -2.31 -43.21 -7.07
CA VAL A 169 -1.40 -42.32 -6.36
C VAL A 169 -2.19 -41.12 -5.80
N TYR A 170 -1.82 -40.65 -4.62
CA TYR A 170 -2.35 -39.41 -4.07
C TYR A 170 -1.60 -38.22 -4.64
N HIS A 171 -2.34 -37.24 -5.13
CA HIS A 171 -1.81 -36.01 -5.68
C HIS A 171 -2.34 -34.82 -4.89
N ALA A 172 -1.48 -33.82 -4.71
CA ALA A 172 -1.89 -32.53 -4.19
C ALA A 172 -1.26 -31.40 -5.00
N VAL A 173 -1.98 -30.29 -5.12
CA VAL A 173 -1.47 -29.02 -5.64
C VAL A 173 -1.71 -27.96 -4.59
N GLN A 174 -0.63 -27.43 -4.03
CA GLN A 174 -0.63 -26.22 -3.21
C GLN A 174 -0.34 -25.05 -4.13
N SER A 175 -1.22 -24.06 -4.14
CA SER A 175 -1.01 -22.85 -4.94
C SER A 175 -1.54 -21.64 -4.22
N GLY A 176 -0.94 -20.48 -4.42
CA GLY A 176 -1.39 -19.27 -3.74
C GLY A 176 -0.73 -18.00 -4.26
N GLN A 177 -1.18 -16.89 -3.69
CA GLN A 177 -0.64 -15.56 -3.92
C GLN A 177 -0.65 -14.76 -2.63
N ALA A 178 0.42 -14.01 -2.42
CA ALA A 178 0.55 -13.03 -1.36
C ALA A 178 0.99 -11.70 -1.97
N VAL A 179 0.52 -10.59 -1.41
CA VAL A 179 0.93 -9.24 -1.78
C VAL A 179 1.43 -8.55 -0.52
N GLY A 180 2.72 -8.20 -0.49
CA GLY A 180 3.32 -7.42 0.59
C GLY A 180 3.22 -5.92 0.32
N TYR A 181 3.22 -5.12 1.38
CA TYR A 181 3.04 -3.68 1.27
C TYR A 181 4.30 -2.97 0.76
N LEU A 182 5.40 -3.00 1.52
CA LEU A 182 6.68 -2.34 1.16
C LEU A 182 7.77 -3.31 0.71
N GLY A 183 7.52 -4.62 0.76
CA GLY A 183 8.47 -5.65 0.37
C GLY A 183 7.80 -6.91 -0.12
N TYR A 184 8.58 -7.77 -0.78
CA TYR A 184 8.08 -9.09 -1.19
C TYR A 184 7.77 -9.95 0.02
N PRO A 185 6.60 -10.61 0.06
CA PRO A 185 6.30 -11.57 1.11
C PRO A 185 7.17 -12.82 0.94
N SER A 186 7.35 -13.57 2.03
CA SER A 186 8.05 -14.84 1.99
C SER A 186 7.14 -15.96 1.45
N PHE A 187 7.75 -16.97 0.85
CA PHE A 187 7.07 -18.22 0.55
C PHE A 187 6.61 -18.87 1.88
N PRO A 188 5.32 -19.20 2.07
CA PRO A 188 4.81 -19.71 3.34
C PRO A 188 5.37 -21.08 3.72
N GLY A 189 5.97 -21.81 2.77
CA GLY A 189 6.56 -23.12 2.98
C GLY A 189 5.74 -24.24 2.36
N PHE A 190 6.26 -25.45 2.45
CA PHE A 190 5.59 -26.66 1.96
C PHE A 190 4.53 -27.12 2.96
N LEU A 191 3.31 -27.41 2.49
CA LEU A 191 2.26 -28.02 3.33
C LEU A 191 2.54 -29.48 3.69
N PHE A 192 3.31 -30.17 2.86
CA PHE A 192 3.70 -31.56 3.06
C PHE A 192 5.22 -31.69 3.11
N PRO A 193 5.75 -32.79 3.69
CA PRO A 193 7.18 -33.05 3.68
C PRO A 193 7.81 -32.89 2.28
N PRO A 194 8.94 -32.19 2.14
CA PRO A 194 9.54 -31.87 0.84
C PRO A 194 9.82 -33.09 -0.04
N GLN A 195 10.03 -34.28 0.53
CA GLN A 195 10.23 -35.51 -0.24
C GLN A 195 9.01 -35.94 -1.09
N TYR A 196 7.82 -35.41 -0.81
CA TYR A 196 6.63 -35.66 -1.62
C TYR A 196 6.48 -34.66 -2.76
N ALA A 197 7.27 -33.58 -2.78
CA ALA A 197 7.24 -32.62 -3.89
C ALA A 197 7.86 -33.26 -5.13
N ILE A 198 7.13 -33.20 -6.25
CA ILE A 198 7.58 -33.76 -7.54
C ILE A 198 8.70 -32.89 -8.12
N GLU A 199 8.64 -31.59 -7.86
CA GLU A 199 9.56 -30.56 -8.35
C GLU A 199 9.78 -29.48 -7.30
N ALA A 200 10.81 -28.65 -7.51
CA ALA A 200 11.03 -27.46 -6.71
C ALA A 200 9.82 -26.50 -6.83
N PRO A 201 9.50 -25.73 -5.78
CA PRO A 201 8.37 -24.81 -5.80
C PRO A 201 8.54 -23.79 -6.91
N ARG A 202 7.49 -23.59 -7.71
CA ARG A 202 7.49 -22.56 -8.75
C ARG A 202 7.10 -21.23 -8.11
N LEU A 203 8.08 -20.37 -7.89
CA LEU A 203 7.88 -19.03 -7.35
C LEU A 203 7.87 -17.99 -8.47
N THR A 204 6.85 -17.14 -8.50
CA THR A 204 6.75 -16.03 -9.47
C THR A 204 6.60 -14.72 -8.72
N TYR A 205 7.55 -13.80 -8.94
CA TYR A 205 7.56 -12.47 -8.33
C TYR A 205 6.97 -11.47 -9.32
N GLY A 206 5.92 -10.76 -8.92
CA GLY A 206 5.34 -9.67 -9.69
C GLY A 206 5.89 -8.31 -9.24
N GLY A 207 6.16 -7.44 -10.20
CA GLY A 207 6.69 -6.11 -9.92
C GLY A 207 5.75 -5.27 -9.03
N GLY A 208 6.33 -4.41 -8.20
CA GLY A 208 5.57 -3.48 -7.39
C GLY A 208 4.84 -2.43 -8.23
N ARG A 209 3.80 -1.85 -7.64
CA ARG A 209 3.09 -0.67 -8.14
C ARG A 209 3.87 0.59 -7.78
N ARG A 210 4.29 1.34 -8.80
CA ARG A 210 4.97 2.63 -8.61
C ARG A 210 4.00 3.68 -8.08
N ARG A 211 4.40 4.41 -7.03
CA ARG A 211 3.74 5.58 -6.45
C ARG A 211 4.28 6.87 -7.08
N ALA A 212 3.63 8.00 -6.81
CA ALA A 212 3.99 9.29 -7.39
C ALA A 212 5.42 9.77 -7.04
N SER A 213 5.95 9.45 -5.85
CA SER A 213 7.33 9.74 -5.44
C SER A 213 8.38 8.91 -6.18
N GLY A 214 7.97 7.81 -6.81
CA GLY A 214 8.88 6.79 -7.33
C GLY A 214 9.04 5.56 -6.45
N ASP A 215 8.51 5.55 -5.23
CA ASP A 215 8.47 4.35 -4.38
C ASP A 215 7.61 3.26 -5.01
N PHE A 216 7.87 2.00 -4.64
CA PHE A 216 7.07 0.85 -5.07
C PHE A 216 6.33 0.25 -3.89
N THR A 217 5.07 -0.12 -4.10
CA THR A 217 4.23 -0.83 -3.15
C THR A 217 3.64 -2.08 -3.80
N ASP A 218 2.88 -2.90 -3.08
CA ASP A 218 2.10 -4.00 -3.66
C ASP A 218 2.97 -5.09 -4.33
N PHE A 219 4.02 -5.54 -3.65
CA PHE A 219 4.93 -6.57 -4.16
C PHE A 219 4.27 -7.94 -4.10
N SER A 220 4.08 -8.60 -5.24
CA SER A 220 3.36 -9.87 -5.29
C SER A 220 4.29 -11.08 -5.42
N LEU A 221 3.94 -12.15 -4.73
CA LEU A 221 4.52 -13.48 -4.85
C LEU A 221 3.40 -14.47 -5.11
N SER A 222 3.51 -15.28 -6.16
CA SER A 222 2.69 -16.48 -6.34
C SER A 222 3.54 -17.74 -6.31
N TRP A 223 2.95 -18.82 -5.81
CA TRP A 223 3.61 -20.12 -5.70
C TRP A 223 2.72 -21.24 -6.22
N GLU A 224 3.36 -22.28 -6.74
CA GLU A 224 2.74 -23.58 -7.03
C GLU A 224 3.70 -24.69 -6.61
N VAL A 225 3.17 -25.69 -5.91
CA VAL A 225 3.89 -26.91 -5.52
C VAL A 225 3.02 -28.12 -5.82
N ARG A 226 3.59 -29.09 -6.52
CA ARG A 226 2.91 -30.35 -6.88
C ARG A 226 3.48 -31.49 -6.07
N TYR A 227 2.59 -32.27 -5.46
CA TYR A 227 2.93 -33.39 -4.60
C TYR A 227 2.43 -34.71 -5.15
N GLN A 228 3.16 -35.77 -4.81
CA GLN A 228 2.81 -37.15 -5.07
C GLN A 228 3.20 -38.03 -3.88
N ALA A 229 2.27 -38.86 -3.40
CA ALA A 229 2.52 -39.76 -2.29
C ALA A 229 1.86 -41.15 -2.47
N ASP A 230 2.43 -42.12 -1.77
CA ASP A 230 1.91 -43.48 -1.61
C ASP A 230 0.78 -43.58 -0.58
N ARG A 231 0.54 -42.51 0.17
CA ARG A 231 -0.41 -42.41 1.28
C ARG A 231 -1.26 -41.14 1.17
N PRO A 232 -2.41 -41.06 1.86
CA PRO A 232 -3.24 -39.86 1.88
C PRO A 232 -2.46 -38.59 2.21
N LEU A 233 -2.62 -37.57 1.36
CA LEU A 233 -2.15 -36.21 1.61
C LEU A 233 -3.29 -35.46 2.30
N ALA A 234 -3.17 -35.27 3.61
CA ALA A 234 -4.14 -34.53 4.42
C ALA A 234 -3.47 -33.27 4.98
N GLY A 235 -4.00 -32.10 4.62
CA GLY A 235 -3.49 -30.80 5.03
C GLY A 235 -4.54 -29.72 4.86
N LEU A 236 -4.26 -28.55 5.42
CA LEU A 236 -5.05 -27.34 5.25
C LEU A 236 -4.14 -26.25 4.70
N PRO A 237 -4.67 -25.30 3.92
CA PRO A 237 -3.92 -24.10 3.57
C PRO A 237 -3.38 -23.39 4.82
N HIS A 238 -2.26 -22.69 4.70
CA HIS A 238 -1.76 -21.80 5.73
C HIS A 238 -2.82 -20.73 6.00
N PHE A 239 -3.20 -20.57 7.27
CA PHE A 239 -4.00 -19.43 7.71
C PHE A 239 -3.01 -18.32 8.09
N GLY A 240 -3.18 -17.15 7.50
CA GLY A 240 -2.45 -15.94 7.86
C GLY A 240 -2.82 -15.42 9.24
#